data_AF-A0A6J4NDB7-F1
#
_entry.id   AF-A0A6J4NDB7-F1
#
_cell.length_a   1.000
_cell.length_b   1.000
_cell.length_c   1.000
_cell.angle_alpha   90.00
_cell.angle_beta   90.00
_cell.angle_gamma   90.00
#
_symmetry.space_group_name_H-M   'P 1'
#
loop_
_entity.id
_entity.type
_entity.pdbx_description
1 polymer ?
#
loop_
_entity_poly.entity_id
_entity_poly.type
_entity_poly.pdbx_seq_one_letter_code
_entity_poly.pdbx_strand_id
1 'polypeptide(L)'
;GGVFTLAAAQLLPEDLPDREVLLLAAFTVVVGSLLLQGSTLPWLVRHAGLPGPDPAEDALRAAELGDAANAAGLRRLDELVTGREPVDVIKRLRDRSMARSHAAWERLGRPLADQETPSNTYARLRMQMLAAERDVVIRARDDGTAPGEVLSAALAAIDVEESLLDRQDELESLEHDRALVPAPRGDRCEHLESAPVGGPHPASACEDCLVEGTTWVHLRTCLSCGHVGCCDSSPRRHSRAHFGAEGHPVVVSAEPGEAWRWCWVDEELG
;
A
#
# COMPACT_ATOMS: atom_id res chain seq x y z
N GLY A 1 12.41 -12.94 33.73
CA GLY A 1 12.85 -13.09 32.33
C GLY A 1 13.61 -14.39 32.20
N GLY A 2 13.03 -15.38 31.50
CA GLY A 2 13.53 -16.76 31.48
C GLY A 2 14.97 -16.94 30.98
N VAL A 3 15.50 -15.99 30.21
CA VAL A 3 16.90 -15.99 29.73
C VAL A 3 17.90 -15.98 30.89
N PHE A 4 17.62 -15.27 32.00
CA PHE A 4 18.47 -15.29 33.20
C PHE A 4 18.42 -16.64 33.94
N THR A 5 17.28 -17.33 33.88
CA THR A 5 17.08 -18.63 34.53
C THR A 5 17.85 -19.74 33.79
N LEU A 6 17.85 -19.71 32.46
CA LEU A 6 18.62 -20.64 31.63
C LEU A 6 20.13 -20.36 31.71
N ALA A 7 20.52 -19.08 31.69
CA ALA A 7 21.93 -18.68 31.83
C ALA A 7 22.51 -19.04 33.21
N ALA A 8 21.74 -18.88 34.29
CA ALA A 8 22.15 -19.30 35.63
C ALA A 8 22.25 -20.82 35.77
N ALA A 9 21.36 -21.58 35.10
CA ALA A 9 21.42 -23.04 35.10
C ALA A 9 22.64 -23.59 34.33
N GLN A 10 23.11 -22.89 33.29
CA GLN A 10 24.33 -23.27 32.54
C GLN A 10 25.63 -23.00 33.31
N LEU A 11 25.59 -22.21 34.38
CA LEU A 11 26.72 -21.93 35.27
C LEU A 11 26.88 -22.98 36.40
N LEU A 12 26.02 -24.01 36.44
CA LEU A 12 26.09 -25.09 37.43
C LEU A 12 27.29 -26.04 37.17
N PRO A 13 28.07 -26.42 38.20
CA PRO A 13 29.18 -27.37 38.10
C PRO A 13 28.77 -28.72 37.50
N GLU A 14 29.65 -29.33 36.70
CA GLU A 14 29.39 -30.60 35.99
C GLU A 14 29.23 -31.81 36.94
N ASP A 15 29.73 -31.71 38.17
CA ASP A 15 29.72 -32.74 39.21
C ASP A 15 28.48 -32.71 40.12
N LEU A 16 27.52 -31.81 39.83
CA LEU A 16 26.31 -31.67 40.63
C LEU A 16 25.31 -32.82 40.32
N PRO A 17 24.86 -33.59 41.32
CA PRO A 17 23.85 -34.63 41.10
C PRO A 17 22.56 -34.01 40.55
N ASP A 18 21.93 -34.71 39.61
CA ASP A 18 20.66 -34.32 38.96
C ASP A 18 20.70 -33.02 38.11
N ARG A 19 21.88 -32.59 37.65
CA ARG A 19 22.06 -31.42 36.77
C ARG A 19 21.16 -31.42 35.54
N GLU A 20 21.00 -32.56 34.88
CA GLU A 20 20.13 -32.70 33.70
C GLU A 20 18.66 -32.42 34.02
N VAL A 21 18.20 -32.83 35.22
CA VAL A 21 16.84 -32.58 35.70
C VAL A 21 16.62 -31.09 35.97
N LEU A 22 17.62 -30.41 36.54
CA LEU A 22 17.58 -28.97 36.79
C LEU A 22 17.58 -28.15 35.48
N LEU A 23 18.32 -28.58 34.47
CA LEU A 23 18.31 -27.95 33.14
C LEU A 23 16.97 -28.14 32.44
N LEU A 24 16.38 -29.33 32.51
CA LEU A 24 15.04 -29.60 31.96
C LEU A 24 13.97 -28.74 32.66
N ALA A 25 14.05 -28.60 33.98
CA ALA A 25 13.15 -27.74 34.75
C ALA A 25 13.31 -26.26 34.35
N ALA A 26 14.56 -25.77 34.22
CA ALA A 26 14.83 -24.40 33.78
C ALA A 26 14.31 -24.14 32.36
N PHE A 27 14.53 -25.06 31.42
CA PHE A 27 14.02 -24.96 30.06
C PHE A 27 12.49 -24.96 30.02
N THR A 28 11.84 -25.84 30.80
CA THR A 28 10.38 -25.92 30.90
C THR A 28 9.79 -24.63 31.45
N VAL A 29 10.43 -24.01 32.44
CA VAL A 29 10.02 -22.71 32.98
C VAL A 29 10.18 -21.61 31.92
N VAL A 30 11.26 -21.61 31.14
CA VAL A 30 11.46 -20.65 30.05
C VAL A 30 10.38 -20.80 28.98
N VAL A 31 10.20 -22.01 28.44
CA VAL A 31 9.20 -22.29 27.40
C VAL A 31 7.79 -21.99 27.91
N GLY A 32 7.45 -22.43 29.13
CA GLY A 32 6.17 -22.14 29.76
C GLY A 32 5.94 -20.64 29.92
N SER A 33 6.94 -19.88 30.36
CA SER A 33 6.83 -18.42 30.49
C SER A 33 6.65 -17.73 29.14
N LEU A 34 7.37 -18.16 28.09
CA LEU A 34 7.26 -17.60 26.75
C LEU A 34 5.91 -17.93 26.11
N LEU A 35 5.39 -19.13 26.31
CA LEU A 35 4.06 -19.52 25.82
C LEU A 35 2.94 -18.76 26.56
N LEU A 36 3.04 -18.61 27.88
CA LEU A 36 2.09 -17.81 28.66
C LEU A 36 2.13 -16.34 28.27
N GLN A 37 3.32 -15.74 28.13
CA GLN A 37 3.48 -14.33 27.74
C GLN A 37 3.10 -14.09 26.27
N GLY A 38 3.44 -15.02 25.38
CA GLY A 38 3.13 -14.95 23.96
C GLY A 38 1.62 -15.08 23.67
N SER A 39 0.89 -15.82 24.51
CA SER A 39 -0.57 -15.99 24.37
C SER A 39 -1.41 -14.98 25.14
N THR A 40 -0.84 -14.32 26.16
CA THR A 40 -1.56 -13.27 26.91
C THR A 40 -1.68 -11.97 26.15
N LEU A 41 -0.70 -11.60 25.31
CA LEU A 41 -0.75 -10.37 24.54
C LEU A 41 -1.88 -10.34 23.50
N PRO A 42 -2.08 -11.37 22.64
CA PRO A 42 -3.18 -11.41 21.69
C PRO A 42 -4.55 -11.44 22.37
N TRP A 43 -4.67 -12.17 23.49
CA TRP A 43 -5.89 -12.20 24.29
C TRP A 43 -6.20 -10.83 24.90
N LEU A 44 -5.19 -10.15 25.44
CA LEU A 44 -5.33 -8.80 25.99
C LEU A 44 -5.68 -7.77 24.90
N VAL A 45 -5.06 -7.85 23.73
CA VAL A 45 -5.37 -6.97 22.57
C VAL A 45 -6.82 -7.16 22.12
N ARG A 46 -7.28 -8.41 22.01
CA ARG A 46 -8.68 -8.74 21.70
C ARG A 46 -9.65 -8.20 22.75
N HIS A 47 -9.31 -8.32 24.04
CA HIS A 47 -10.18 -7.87 25.14
C HIS A 47 -10.15 -6.34 25.35
N ALA A 48 -9.03 -5.68 25.05
CA ALA A 48 -8.86 -4.24 25.17
C ALA A 48 -9.46 -3.45 24.00
N GLY A 49 -9.96 -4.12 22.96
CA GLY A 49 -10.57 -3.47 21.79
C GLY A 49 -9.60 -2.55 21.06
N LEU A 50 -8.29 -2.76 21.22
CA LEU A 50 -7.26 -1.96 20.57
C LEU A 50 -7.26 -2.29 19.07
N PRO A 51 -7.34 -1.29 18.18
CA PRO A 51 -7.27 -1.53 16.74
C PRO A 51 -5.94 -2.19 16.40
N GLY A 52 -5.97 -3.24 15.57
CA GLY A 52 -4.77 -3.74 14.91
C GLY A 52 -4.26 -2.67 13.93
N PRO A 53 -2.93 -2.62 13.65
CA PRO A 53 -2.39 -1.70 12.64
C PRO A 53 -3.04 -1.99 11.28
N ASP A 54 -3.59 -0.96 10.63
CA ASP A 54 -4.14 -1.05 9.28
C ASP A 54 -3.03 -0.64 8.28
N PRO A 55 -2.36 -1.60 7.65
CA PRO A 55 -1.22 -1.31 6.77
C PRO A 55 -1.61 -0.49 5.54
N ALA A 56 -2.87 -0.53 5.09
CA ALA A 56 -3.34 0.25 3.96
C ALA A 56 -3.56 1.72 4.36
N GLU A 57 -4.13 1.97 5.54
CA GLU A 57 -4.29 3.33 6.06
C GLU A 57 -2.96 3.96 6.46
N ASP A 58 -2.04 3.18 7.07
CA ASP A 58 -0.69 3.64 7.40
C ASP A 58 0.09 4.06 6.13
N ALA A 59 -0.08 3.32 5.04
CA ALA A 59 0.50 3.68 3.75
C ALA A 59 -0.15 4.95 3.17
N LEU A 60 -1.48 5.11 3.29
CA LEU A 60 -2.20 6.29 2.80
C LEU A 60 -1.70 7.56 3.49
N ARG A 61 -1.61 7.52 4.83
CA ARG A 61 -1.09 8.64 5.62
C ARG A 61 0.37 8.95 5.30
N ALA A 62 1.18 7.93 5.01
CA ALA A 62 2.56 8.13 4.57
C ALA A 62 2.64 8.85 3.21
N ALA A 63 1.74 8.55 2.28
CA ALA A 63 1.67 9.24 0.99
C ALA A 63 1.18 10.69 1.13
N GLU A 64 0.11 10.93 1.90
CA GLU A 64 -0.40 12.27 2.20
C GLU A 64 0.66 13.17 2.86
N LEU A 65 1.42 12.62 3.81
CA LEU A 65 2.53 13.32 4.44
C LEU A 65 3.66 13.62 3.44
N GLY A 66 3.94 12.68 2.53
CA GLY A 66 4.90 12.86 1.43
C GLY A 66 4.51 14.00 0.49
N ASP A 67 3.23 14.13 0.15
CA ASP A 67 2.69 15.22 -0.66
C ASP A 67 2.77 16.57 0.04
N ALA A 68 2.38 16.62 1.32
CA ALA A 68 2.50 17.83 2.12
C ALA A 68 3.96 18.32 2.19
N ALA A 69 4.91 17.39 2.36
CA ALA A 69 6.34 17.69 2.36
C ALA A 69 6.83 18.15 0.98
N ASN A 70 6.38 17.50 -0.09
CA ASN A 70 6.70 17.88 -1.47
C ASN A 70 6.22 19.31 -1.80
N ALA A 71 4.96 19.62 -1.47
CA ALA A 71 4.37 20.94 -1.66
C ALA A 71 5.11 22.03 -0.88
N ALA A 72 5.54 21.74 0.36
CA ALA A 72 6.37 22.65 1.13
C ALA A 72 7.74 22.90 0.48
N GLY A 73 8.38 21.85 -0.06
CA GLY A 73 9.63 21.95 -0.80
C GLY A 73 9.52 22.80 -2.06
N LEU A 74 8.44 22.62 -2.83
CA LEU A 74 8.18 23.40 -4.05
C LEU A 74 7.92 24.89 -3.75
N ARG A 75 7.13 25.19 -2.70
CA ARG A 75 6.97 26.59 -2.25
C ARG A 75 8.30 27.23 -1.86
N ARG A 76 9.14 26.49 -1.13
CA ARG A 76 10.47 26.98 -0.76
C ARG A 76 11.39 27.18 -1.96
N LEU A 77 11.29 26.31 -2.97
CA LEU A 77 12.01 26.49 -4.23
C LEU A 77 11.58 27.79 -4.92
N ASP A 78 10.28 28.08 -4.99
CA ASP A 78 9.77 29.31 -5.60
C ASP A 78 10.24 30.57 -4.85
N GLU A 79 10.36 30.53 -3.52
CA GLU A 79 10.94 31.61 -2.71
C GLU A 79 12.44 31.84 -2.96
N LEU A 80 13.17 30.78 -3.33
CA LEU A 80 14.63 30.82 -3.54
C LEU A 80 15.02 31.18 -4.97
N VAL A 81 14.14 30.97 -5.95
CA VAL A 81 14.40 31.30 -7.35
C VAL A 81 14.49 32.81 -7.51
N THR A 82 15.67 33.30 -7.89
CA THR A 82 15.92 34.73 -8.12
C THR A 82 15.81 35.14 -9.59
N GLY A 83 15.57 34.18 -10.49
CA GLY A 83 15.51 34.38 -11.93
C GLY A 83 16.87 34.41 -12.62
N ARG A 84 17.96 34.16 -11.87
CA ARG A 84 19.34 34.08 -12.36
C ARG A 84 19.80 32.63 -12.58
N GLU A 85 19.02 31.69 -12.10
CA GLU A 85 19.31 30.28 -12.15
C GLU A 85 18.95 29.71 -13.54
N PRO A 86 19.72 28.74 -14.06
CA PRO A 86 19.38 28.06 -15.30
C PRO A 86 18.00 27.39 -15.21
N VAL A 87 17.17 27.60 -16.25
CA VAL A 87 15.79 27.10 -16.29
C VAL A 87 15.73 25.58 -16.21
N ASP A 88 16.71 24.87 -16.76
CA ASP A 88 16.80 23.42 -16.73
C ASP A 88 17.03 22.87 -15.30
N VAL A 89 17.74 23.62 -14.45
CA VAL A 89 18.00 23.24 -13.06
C VAL A 89 16.71 23.34 -12.24
N ILE A 90 15.96 24.44 -12.40
CA ILE A 90 14.66 24.63 -11.75
C ILE A 90 13.68 23.53 -12.20
N LYS A 91 13.63 23.27 -13.51
CA LYS A 91 12.78 22.21 -14.09
C LYS A 91 13.12 20.86 -13.47
N ARG A 92 14.40 20.47 -13.46
CA ARG A 92 14.86 19.19 -12.90
C ARG A 92 14.55 19.02 -11.41
N LEU A 93 14.61 20.11 -10.64
CA LEU A 93 14.24 20.08 -9.21
C LEU A 93 12.74 19.84 -9.04
N ARG A 94 11.88 20.47 -9.85
CA ARG A 94 10.44 20.24 -9.83
C ARG A 94 10.09 18.82 -10.28
N ASP A 95 10.68 18.36 -11.38
CA ASP A 95 10.46 17.01 -11.92
C ASP A 95 10.83 15.92 -10.89
N ARG A 96 11.98 16.07 -10.21
CA ARG A 96 12.39 15.15 -9.13
C ARG A 96 11.47 15.20 -7.90
N SER A 97 10.89 16.36 -7.60
CA SER A 97 9.97 16.52 -6.48
C SER A 97 8.64 15.83 -6.77
N MET A 98 8.10 16.02 -7.98
CA MET A 98 6.89 15.34 -8.46
C MET A 98 7.08 13.82 -8.52
N ALA A 99 8.19 13.33 -9.08
CA ALA A 99 8.48 11.89 -9.16
C ALA A 99 8.51 11.19 -7.79
N ARG A 100 9.04 11.83 -6.74
CA ARG A 100 9.05 11.25 -5.37
C ARG A 100 7.68 11.18 -4.74
N SER A 101 6.83 12.17 -5.00
CA SER A 101 5.44 12.17 -4.54
C SER A 101 4.67 11.05 -5.24
N HIS A 102 4.80 10.93 -6.57
CA HIS A 102 4.13 9.89 -7.35
C HIS A 102 4.52 8.46 -6.91
N ALA A 103 5.80 8.19 -6.64
CA ALA A 103 6.26 6.88 -6.15
C ALA A 103 5.71 6.48 -4.75
N ALA A 104 5.21 7.44 -3.96
CA ALA A 104 4.51 7.12 -2.71
C ALA A 104 3.07 6.65 -2.98
N TRP A 105 2.42 7.23 -3.99
CA TRP A 105 1.08 6.85 -4.43
C TRP A 105 1.05 5.55 -5.23
N GLU A 106 2.09 5.23 -6.00
CA GLU A 106 2.23 3.95 -6.72
C GLU A 106 2.21 2.73 -5.77
N ARG A 107 2.78 2.87 -4.56
CA ARG A 107 2.78 1.81 -3.54
C ARG A 107 1.40 1.53 -2.93
N LEU A 108 0.41 2.38 -3.18
CA LEU A 108 -0.93 2.28 -2.62
C LEU A 108 -1.92 1.54 -3.49
N GLY A 109 -1.56 1.18 -4.73
CA GLY A 109 -2.37 0.36 -5.65
C GLY A 109 -3.86 0.70 -5.66
N ARG A 110 -4.30 1.64 -6.51
CA ARG A 110 -5.73 2.03 -6.56
C ARG A 110 -6.47 1.41 -7.76
N PRO A 111 -7.74 1.00 -7.58
CA PRO A 111 -8.64 0.63 -8.66
C PRO A 111 -9.32 1.89 -9.22
N LEU A 112 -8.89 2.33 -10.40
CA LEU A 112 -9.71 3.11 -11.32
C LEU A 112 -9.55 2.43 -12.68
N ALA A 113 -10.40 1.44 -12.94
CA ALA A 113 -10.35 0.64 -14.15
C ALA A 113 -10.61 1.42 -15.47
N ASP A 114 -10.89 2.72 -15.41
CA ASP A 114 -11.19 3.54 -16.60
C ASP A 114 -10.33 4.80 -16.76
N GLN A 115 -9.31 5.02 -15.91
CA GLN A 115 -8.40 6.17 -16.08
C GLN A 115 -6.96 5.71 -16.28
N GLU A 116 -6.43 6.01 -17.46
CA GLU A 116 -5.04 5.79 -17.80
C GLU A 116 -4.14 6.50 -16.78
N THR A 117 -3.18 5.79 -16.19
CA THR A 117 -2.26 6.40 -15.21
C THR A 117 -1.50 7.57 -15.85
N PRO A 118 -1.04 8.56 -15.07
CA PRO A 118 -0.17 9.60 -15.61
C PRO A 118 1.08 9.05 -16.30
N SER A 119 1.62 7.92 -15.80
CA SER A 119 2.75 7.20 -16.41
C SER A 119 2.38 6.59 -17.77
N ASN A 120 1.23 5.90 -17.89
CA ASN A 120 0.74 5.38 -19.17
C ASN A 120 0.41 6.50 -20.17
N THR A 121 -0.20 7.59 -19.69
CA THR A 121 -0.46 8.77 -20.51
C THR A 121 0.84 9.36 -21.04
N TYR A 122 1.87 9.47 -20.19
CA TYR A 122 3.20 9.92 -20.60
C TYR A 122 3.84 8.95 -21.59
N ALA A 123 3.87 7.65 -21.31
CA ALA A 123 4.47 6.63 -22.17
C ALA A 123 3.79 6.61 -23.54
N ARG A 124 2.46 6.55 -23.59
CA ARG A 124 1.66 6.61 -24.82
C ARG A 124 1.94 7.86 -25.64
N LEU A 125 1.93 9.05 -25.01
CA LEU A 125 2.19 10.30 -25.72
C LEU A 125 3.65 10.39 -26.19
N ARG A 126 4.61 9.90 -25.40
CA ARG A 126 6.02 9.91 -25.78
C ARG A 126 6.32 8.96 -26.93
N MET A 127 5.71 7.77 -26.96
CA MET A 127 5.79 6.84 -28.09
C MET A 127 5.31 7.49 -29.39
N GLN A 128 4.21 8.26 -29.36
CA GLN A 128 3.75 9.02 -30.53
C GLN A 128 4.74 10.11 -30.96
N MET A 129 5.40 10.77 -30.02
CA MET A 129 6.45 11.75 -30.32
C MET A 129 7.69 11.10 -30.95
N LEU A 130 8.15 9.97 -30.39
CA LEU A 130 9.30 9.23 -30.90
C LEU A 130 9.07 8.71 -32.32
N ALA A 131 7.84 8.28 -32.64
CA ALA A 131 7.46 7.91 -34.01
C ALA A 131 7.61 9.10 -34.97
N ALA A 132 7.13 10.28 -34.58
CA ALA A 132 7.28 11.49 -35.40
C ALA A 132 8.75 11.94 -35.54
N GLU A 133 9.57 11.76 -34.50
CA GLU A 133 11.02 12.00 -34.56
C GLU A 133 11.71 11.04 -35.54
N ARG A 134 11.37 9.75 -35.49
CA ARG A 134 11.89 8.72 -36.40
C ARG A 134 11.56 9.05 -37.86
N ASP A 135 10.36 9.54 -38.16
CA ASP A 135 9.97 9.96 -39.51
C ASP A 135 10.83 11.10 -40.05
N VAL A 136 11.32 12.00 -39.20
CA VAL A 136 12.26 13.05 -39.61
C VAL A 136 13.61 12.43 -39.98
N VAL A 137 14.10 11.49 -39.17
CA VAL A 137 15.39 10.83 -39.40
C VAL A 137 15.36 9.96 -40.66
N ILE A 138 14.25 9.26 -40.90
CA ILE A 138 14.04 8.46 -42.13
C ILE A 138 14.00 9.36 -43.36
N ARG A 139 13.26 10.47 -43.33
CA ARG A 139 13.26 11.43 -44.45
C ARG A 139 14.65 12.00 -44.72
N ALA A 140 15.40 12.33 -43.67
CA ALA A 140 16.77 12.80 -43.82
C ALA A 140 17.68 11.74 -44.48
N ARG A 141 17.43 10.45 -44.24
CA ARG A 141 18.09 9.33 -44.93
C ARG A 141 17.71 9.28 -46.41
N ASP A 142 16.43 9.34 -46.71
CA ASP A 142 15.92 9.21 -48.08
C ASP A 142 16.34 10.41 -48.97
N ASP A 143 16.39 11.61 -48.37
CA ASP A 143 16.85 12.83 -49.04
C ASP A 143 18.38 12.94 -49.09
N GLY A 144 19.12 12.05 -48.41
CA GLY A 144 20.58 12.07 -48.33
C GLY A 144 21.15 13.32 -47.64
N THR A 145 20.40 13.93 -46.72
CA THR A 145 20.74 15.22 -46.10
C THR A 145 21.64 15.10 -44.86
N ALA A 146 21.90 13.89 -44.38
CA ALA A 146 22.78 13.63 -43.24
C ALA A 146 23.70 12.40 -43.46
N PRO A 147 24.92 12.39 -42.90
CA PRO A 147 25.80 11.23 -42.93
C PRO A 147 25.21 10.00 -42.22
N GLY A 148 25.49 8.80 -42.74
CA GLY A 148 24.96 7.55 -42.20
C GLY A 148 25.28 7.29 -40.72
N GLU A 149 26.44 7.73 -40.24
CA GLU A 149 26.80 7.64 -38.81
C GLU A 149 25.91 8.51 -37.91
N VAL A 150 25.52 9.70 -38.38
CA VAL A 150 24.66 10.64 -37.65
C VAL A 150 23.23 10.10 -37.60
N LEU A 151 22.75 9.57 -38.73
CA LEU A 151 21.45 8.92 -38.82
C LEU A 151 21.37 7.68 -37.92
N SER A 152 22.43 6.87 -37.89
CA SER A 152 22.48 5.66 -37.06
C SER A 152 22.52 6.01 -35.57
N ALA A 153 23.27 7.04 -35.18
CA ALA A 153 23.29 7.52 -33.79
C ALA A 153 21.93 8.09 -33.36
N ALA A 154 21.25 8.83 -34.24
CA ALA A 154 19.93 9.39 -33.96
C ALA A 154 18.86 8.29 -33.81
N LEU A 155 18.84 7.31 -34.72
CA LEU A 155 17.94 6.15 -34.61
C LEU A 155 18.24 5.33 -33.36
N ALA A 156 19.52 5.06 -33.05
CA ALA A 156 19.88 4.32 -31.85
C ALA A 156 19.45 5.03 -30.55
N ALA A 157 19.49 6.36 -30.50
CA ALA A 157 18.98 7.11 -29.35
C ALA A 157 17.46 6.98 -29.18
N ILE A 158 16.72 7.03 -30.29
CA ILE A 158 15.26 6.81 -30.32
C ILE A 158 14.94 5.37 -29.87
N ASP A 159 15.64 4.37 -30.43
CA ASP A 159 15.42 2.95 -30.12
C ASP A 159 15.69 2.63 -28.64
N VAL A 160 16.69 3.27 -28.03
CA VAL A 160 16.97 3.13 -26.60
C VAL A 160 15.84 3.69 -25.76
N GLU A 161 15.32 4.86 -26.10
CA GLU A 161 14.21 5.47 -25.36
C GLU A 161 12.92 4.67 -25.54
N GLU A 162 12.62 4.23 -26.76
CA GLU A 162 11.49 3.33 -27.07
C GLU A 162 11.58 2.04 -26.25
N SER A 163 12.77 1.41 -26.21
CA SER A 163 13.03 0.20 -25.40
C SER A 163 12.93 0.42 -23.89
N LEU A 164 13.07 1.66 -23.39
CA LEU A 164 12.87 1.99 -21.98
C LEU A 164 11.38 2.15 -21.67
N LEU A 165 10.63 2.79 -22.57
CA LEU A 165 9.18 2.97 -22.46
C LEU A 165 8.42 1.65 -22.62
N ASP A 166 8.78 0.80 -23.58
CA ASP A 166 8.17 -0.52 -23.78
C ASP A 166 8.37 -1.43 -22.57
N ARG A 167 9.56 -1.42 -21.95
CA ARG A 167 9.80 -2.21 -20.73
C ARG A 167 9.02 -1.67 -19.54
N GLN A 168 8.84 -0.35 -19.45
CA GLN A 168 8.03 0.25 -18.42
C GLN A 168 6.55 -0.12 -18.61
N ASP A 169 6.04 -0.05 -19.84
CA ASP A 169 4.70 -0.48 -20.21
C ASP A 169 4.48 -1.98 -19.96
N GLU A 170 5.47 -2.83 -20.26
CA GLU A 170 5.43 -4.27 -19.97
C GLU A 170 5.48 -4.56 -18.46
N LEU A 171 6.30 -3.84 -17.69
CA LEU A 171 6.33 -3.97 -16.23
C LEU A 171 5.03 -3.47 -15.60
N GLU A 172 4.50 -2.35 -16.09
CA GLU A 172 3.23 -1.77 -15.65
C GLU A 172 2.03 -2.63 -16.10
N SER A 173 2.10 -3.29 -17.27
CA SER A 173 1.09 -4.26 -17.72
C SER A 173 1.15 -5.54 -16.91
N LEU A 174 2.35 -6.01 -16.56
CA LEU A 174 2.54 -7.12 -15.62
C LEU A 174 2.10 -6.74 -14.20
N GLU A 175 2.23 -5.48 -13.80
CA GLU A 175 1.69 -4.94 -12.54
C GLU A 175 0.18 -4.74 -12.57
N HIS A 176 -0.39 -4.35 -13.73
CA HIS A 176 -1.82 -4.29 -14.00
C HIS A 176 -2.44 -5.69 -13.98
N ASP A 177 -1.79 -6.67 -14.61
CA ASP A 177 -2.19 -8.08 -14.55
C ASP A 177 -1.94 -8.69 -13.14
N ARG A 178 -1.03 -8.09 -12.35
CA ARG A 178 -0.86 -8.41 -10.92
C ARG A 178 -1.80 -7.64 -9.99
N ALA A 179 -2.50 -6.63 -10.48
CA ALA A 179 -3.62 -6.03 -9.76
C ALA A 179 -4.79 -7.02 -9.80
N LEU A 180 -4.83 -7.85 -8.75
CA LEU A 180 -5.84 -8.89 -8.47
C LEU A 180 -5.70 -10.23 -9.22
N VAL A 181 -4.51 -10.82 -9.19
CA VAL A 181 -4.45 -12.27 -8.93
C VAL A 181 -4.26 -12.42 -7.42
N PRO A 182 -5.29 -12.82 -6.65
CA PRO A 182 -5.11 -13.16 -5.25
C PRO A 182 -4.00 -14.21 -5.12
N ALA A 183 -3.09 -14.01 -4.17
CA ALA A 183 -2.14 -15.04 -3.78
C ALA A 183 -2.89 -16.38 -3.58
N PRO A 184 -2.29 -17.54 -3.95
CA PRO A 184 -2.98 -18.81 -3.86
C PRO A 184 -3.44 -19.06 -2.42
N ARG A 185 -4.77 -19.13 -2.28
CA ARG A 185 -5.59 -19.55 -1.14
C ARG A 185 -4.79 -20.19 0.01
N GLY A 186 -4.38 -19.36 0.98
CA GLY A 186 -4.39 -19.78 2.38
C GLY A 186 -5.85 -19.74 2.84
N ASP A 187 -6.32 -20.84 3.42
CA ASP A 187 -7.71 -21.16 3.80
C ASP A 187 -8.72 -20.01 3.74
N ARG A 188 -9.67 -20.14 2.82
CA ARG A 188 -10.76 -19.19 2.64
C ARG A 188 -11.58 -19.13 3.92
N CYS A 189 -11.55 -17.98 4.57
CA CYS A 189 -12.43 -17.63 5.66
C CYS A 189 -13.89 -17.94 5.28
N GLU A 190 -14.55 -18.83 6.04
CA GLU A 190 -15.94 -19.24 5.79
C GLU A 190 -16.90 -18.04 5.76
N HIS A 191 -16.63 -17.02 6.59
CA HIS A 191 -17.40 -15.78 6.59
C HIS A 191 -17.28 -15.00 5.27
N LEU A 192 -16.09 -14.94 4.66
CA LEU A 192 -15.88 -14.28 3.37
C LEU A 192 -16.46 -15.08 2.19
N GLU A 193 -16.48 -16.41 2.28
CA GLU A 193 -17.13 -17.26 1.27
C GLU A 193 -18.66 -17.18 1.34
N SER A 194 -19.22 -17.10 2.55
CA SER A 194 -20.67 -17.04 2.77
C SER A 194 -21.26 -15.64 2.65
N ALA A 195 -20.44 -14.60 2.72
CA ALA A 195 -20.88 -13.22 2.55
C ALA A 195 -21.44 -12.97 1.13
N PRO A 196 -22.53 -12.19 1.01
CA PRO A 196 -23.09 -11.83 -0.29
C PRO A 196 -22.06 -11.23 -1.25
N VAL A 197 -22.02 -11.77 -2.47
CA VAL A 197 -21.16 -11.25 -3.55
C VAL A 197 -21.94 -10.16 -4.30
N GLY A 198 -21.67 -8.91 -3.93
CA GLY A 198 -22.35 -7.73 -4.46
C GLY A 198 -22.44 -6.64 -3.39
N GLY A 199 -21.67 -5.58 -3.55
CA GLY A 199 -21.64 -4.47 -2.59
C GLY A 199 -22.83 -3.53 -2.78
N PRO A 200 -23.45 -3.03 -1.71
CA PRO A 200 -24.40 -1.93 -1.80
C PRO A 200 -23.73 -0.67 -2.34
N HIS A 201 -24.53 0.23 -2.92
CA HIS A 201 -24.11 1.50 -3.52
C HIS A 201 -23.20 2.33 -2.59
N PRO A 202 -22.33 3.20 -3.15
CA PRO A 202 -21.52 4.12 -2.36
C PRO A 202 -22.42 4.83 -1.35
N ALA A 203 -22.09 4.65 -0.07
CA ALA A 203 -22.83 5.31 0.99
C ALA A 203 -22.33 6.75 1.10
N SER A 204 -23.25 7.69 1.29
CA SER A 204 -22.88 9.11 1.36
C SER A 204 -22.54 9.57 2.78
N ALA A 205 -22.95 8.82 3.81
CA ALA A 205 -22.74 9.20 5.20
C ALA A 205 -22.85 8.01 6.16
N CYS A 206 -22.24 8.17 7.34
CA CYS A 206 -22.54 7.35 8.51
C CYS A 206 -23.68 8.00 9.30
N GLU A 207 -24.84 7.33 9.37
CA GLU A 207 -26.04 7.85 10.05
C GLU A 207 -25.79 8.13 11.54
N ASP A 208 -25.05 7.25 12.20
CA ASP A 208 -24.74 7.42 13.63
C ASP A 208 -23.84 8.64 13.88
N CYS A 209 -22.87 8.90 13.00
CA CYS A 209 -22.06 10.11 13.09
C CYS A 209 -22.92 11.37 12.90
N LEU A 210 -23.89 11.35 11.99
CA LEU A 210 -24.81 12.47 11.78
C LEU A 210 -25.66 12.72 13.03
N VAL A 211 -26.21 11.68 13.65
CA VAL A 211 -27.01 11.77 14.87
C VAL A 211 -26.18 12.32 16.03
N GLU A 212 -24.94 11.87 16.16
CA GLU A 212 -24.03 12.30 17.23
C GLU A 212 -23.36 13.65 16.96
N GLY A 213 -23.51 14.22 15.77
CA GLY A 213 -22.85 15.46 15.37
C GLY A 213 -21.33 15.33 15.24
N THR A 214 -20.85 14.16 14.83
CA THR A 214 -19.42 13.85 14.68
C THR A 214 -19.04 13.69 13.21
N THR A 215 -17.73 13.72 12.93
CA THR A 215 -17.17 13.53 11.59
C THR A 215 -16.66 12.12 11.41
N TRP A 216 -16.51 11.68 10.16
CA TRP A 216 -15.89 10.41 9.78
C TRP A 216 -14.78 10.61 8.76
N VAL A 217 -13.95 9.59 8.60
CA VAL A 217 -12.87 9.54 7.60
C VAL A 217 -13.34 8.74 6.38
N HIS A 218 -13.63 7.45 6.56
CA HIS A 218 -14.12 6.54 5.52
C HIS A 218 -15.33 5.75 5.98
N LEU A 219 -16.08 5.23 5.01
CA LEU A 219 -17.31 4.46 5.25
C LEU A 219 -17.15 2.98 4.89
N ARG A 220 -17.79 2.14 5.70
CA ARG A 220 -17.85 0.68 5.51
C ARG A 220 -19.29 0.24 5.57
N THR A 221 -19.68 -0.68 4.69
CA THR A 221 -21.02 -1.25 4.70
C THR A 221 -20.99 -2.70 5.15
N CYS A 222 -21.84 -3.05 6.09
CA CYS A 222 -22.02 -4.42 6.55
C CYS A 222 -22.72 -5.26 5.47
N LEU A 223 -22.10 -6.38 5.06
CA LEU A 223 -22.69 -7.27 4.05
C LEU A 223 -23.82 -8.15 4.59
N SER A 224 -23.98 -8.26 5.91
CA SER A 224 -25.07 -9.03 6.53
C SER A 224 -26.39 -8.26 6.59
N CYS A 225 -26.35 -6.93 6.78
CA CYS A 225 -27.54 -6.11 7.04
C CYS A 225 -27.60 -4.77 6.30
N GLY A 226 -26.54 -4.38 5.60
CA GLY A 226 -26.48 -3.11 4.85
C GLY A 226 -26.18 -1.87 5.70
N HIS A 227 -25.94 -2.00 7.01
CA HIS A 227 -25.58 -0.87 7.87
C HIS A 227 -24.28 -0.20 7.42
N VAL A 228 -24.28 1.13 7.33
CA VAL A 228 -23.12 1.96 6.96
C VAL A 228 -22.52 2.59 8.21
N GLY A 229 -21.31 2.17 8.56
CA GLY A 229 -20.57 2.68 9.69
C GLY A 229 -19.29 3.40 9.28
N CYS A 230 -18.86 4.37 10.09
CA CYS A 230 -17.54 4.97 9.93
C CYS A 230 -16.42 3.99 10.34
N CYS A 231 -15.27 4.09 9.68
CA CYS A 231 -14.12 3.20 9.86
C CYS A 231 -13.45 3.32 11.26
N ASP A 232 -12.51 2.44 11.56
CA ASP A 232 -11.81 2.36 12.86
C ASP A 232 -10.94 3.59 13.19
N SER A 233 -10.56 4.35 12.18
CA SER A 233 -9.84 5.62 12.33
C SER A 233 -10.74 6.84 12.44
N SER A 234 -12.06 6.66 12.24
CA SER A 234 -13.03 7.68 12.58
C SER A 234 -13.18 7.77 14.10
N PRO A 235 -13.46 8.95 14.68
CA PRO A 235 -13.53 9.13 16.13
C PRO A 235 -14.50 8.18 16.86
N ARG A 236 -15.56 7.74 16.17
CA ARG A 236 -16.65 6.95 16.76
C ARG A 236 -16.66 5.47 16.37
N ARG A 237 -15.98 5.08 15.28
CA ARG A 237 -15.77 3.69 14.86
C ARG A 237 -17.06 2.86 14.75
N HIS A 238 -18.12 3.45 14.18
CA HIS A 238 -19.44 2.84 14.13
C HIS A 238 -19.47 1.49 13.41
N SER A 239 -18.62 1.27 12.40
CA SER A 239 -18.54 -0.04 11.72
C SER A 239 -18.09 -1.16 12.67
N ARG A 240 -17.13 -0.89 13.56
CA ARG A 240 -16.64 -1.86 14.55
C ARG A 240 -17.56 -1.97 15.76
N ALA A 241 -18.17 -0.86 16.18
CA ALA A 241 -19.20 -0.89 17.22
C ALA A 241 -20.39 -1.76 16.79
N HIS A 242 -20.83 -1.62 15.53
CA HIS A 242 -21.87 -2.46 14.91
C HIS A 242 -21.49 -3.94 14.90
N PHE A 243 -20.26 -4.30 14.51
CA PHE A 243 -19.80 -5.68 14.63
C PHE A 243 -19.85 -6.19 16.07
N GLY A 244 -19.42 -5.38 17.04
CA GLY A 244 -19.47 -5.76 18.46
C GLY A 244 -20.88 -5.95 19.02
N ALA A 245 -21.87 -5.25 18.46
CA ALA A 245 -23.27 -5.32 18.90
C ALA A 245 -24.05 -6.46 18.22
N GLU A 246 -23.92 -6.58 16.89
CA GLU A 246 -24.74 -7.49 16.06
C GLU A 246 -24.01 -8.79 15.70
N GLY A 247 -22.68 -8.83 15.83
CA GLY A 247 -21.87 -9.99 15.45
C GLY A 247 -21.75 -10.21 13.94
N HIS A 248 -22.06 -9.20 13.12
CA HIS A 248 -22.00 -9.31 11.67
C HIS A 248 -20.55 -9.34 11.15
N PRO A 249 -20.08 -10.47 10.60
CA PRO A 249 -18.64 -10.72 10.50
C PRO A 249 -17.96 -10.00 9.34
N VAL A 250 -18.69 -9.63 8.28
CA VAL A 250 -18.08 -9.11 7.04
C VAL A 250 -18.60 -7.72 6.69
N VAL A 251 -17.66 -6.83 6.36
CA VAL A 251 -17.90 -5.50 5.80
C VAL A 251 -17.22 -5.34 4.45
N VAL A 252 -17.74 -4.43 3.62
CA VAL A 252 -17.15 -3.99 2.36
C VAL A 252 -16.86 -2.49 2.43
N SER A 253 -15.86 -2.01 1.71
CA SER A 253 -15.68 -0.56 1.55
C SER A 253 -16.91 0.06 0.88
N ALA A 254 -17.35 1.22 1.39
CA ALA A 254 -18.41 2.01 0.79
C ALA A 254 -17.86 3.19 -0.05
N GLU A 255 -16.54 3.27 -0.20
CA GLU A 255 -15.87 4.31 -0.97
C GLU A 255 -16.01 4.06 -2.48
N PRO A 256 -16.16 5.12 -3.29
CA PRO A 256 -16.26 4.98 -4.74
C PRO A 256 -15.05 4.27 -5.34
N GLY A 257 -15.27 3.17 -6.07
CA GLY A 257 -14.22 2.44 -6.79
C GLY A 257 -13.47 1.38 -5.95
N GLU A 258 -13.77 1.26 -4.65
CA GLU A 258 -13.22 0.20 -3.81
C GLU A 258 -14.19 -0.99 -3.72
N ALA A 259 -13.66 -2.22 -3.72
CA ALA A 259 -14.47 -3.45 -3.66
C ALA A 259 -13.92 -4.50 -2.68
N TRP A 260 -12.95 -4.13 -1.84
CA TRP A 260 -12.36 -5.05 -0.87
C TRP A 260 -13.34 -5.35 0.26
N ARG A 261 -13.27 -6.57 0.78
CA ARG A 261 -14.06 -7.06 1.92
C ARG A 261 -13.14 -7.42 3.08
N TRP A 262 -13.67 -7.29 4.28
CA TRP A 262 -12.93 -7.57 5.51
C TRP A 262 -13.76 -8.42 6.45
N CYS A 263 -13.17 -9.50 6.97
CA CYS A 263 -13.73 -10.31 8.04
C CYS A 263 -13.21 -9.84 9.39
N TRP A 264 -14.11 -9.41 10.28
CA TRP A 264 -13.76 -9.01 11.65
C TRP A 264 -13.39 -10.18 12.56
N VAL A 265 -13.87 -11.38 12.26
CA VAL A 265 -13.63 -12.57 13.09
C VAL A 265 -12.24 -13.14 12.85
N ASP A 266 -11.90 -13.28 11.57
CA ASP A 266 -10.66 -13.92 11.11
C ASP A 266 -9.55 -12.90 10.79
N GLU A 267 -9.89 -11.60 10.77
CA GLU A 267 -8.97 -10.51 10.42
C GLU A 267 -8.34 -10.70 9.02
N GLU A 268 -9.14 -11.21 8.09
CA GLU A 268 -8.75 -11.55 6.72
C GLU A 268 -9.36 -10.57 5.71
N LEU A 269 -8.56 -10.24 4.69
CA LEU A 269 -8.96 -9.43 3.53
C LEU A 269 -9.42 -10.35 2.38
N GLY A 270 -10.49 -9.98 1.66
CA GLY A 270 -10.94 -10.70 0.47
C GLY A 270 -11.82 -9.92 -0.47
#